data_AF-A0A530H8R0-F1
#
_entry.id   AF-A0A530H8R0-F1
#
_cell.length_a   1.000
_cell.length_b   1.000
_cell.length_c   1.000
_cell.angle_alpha   90.00
_cell.angle_beta   90.00
_cell.angle_gamma   90.00
#
_symmetry.space_group_name_H-M   'P 1'
#
loop_
_entity.id
_entity.type
_entity.pdbx_description
1 polymer ?
#
loop_
_entity_poly.entity_id
_entity_poly.type
_entity_poly.pdbx_seq_one_letter_code
_entity_poly.pdbx_strand_id
1 'polypeptide(L)'
;QEAYKEAFGELFQALDAIEERLSRQRYLAGEHITEADWRLFTTLVRFDPVYVGHFKCNLRRIADYPNLSNYLRDLYQVPGVSGTVNLHHIKAHYYGSHKSINPTGIVPVGPELDYAAPHDRARFRKAA
;
A
#
# COMPACT_ATOMS: atom_id res chain seq x y z
N GLN A 1 -4.82 -4.28 24.22
CA GLN A 1 -5.53 -5.14 23.25
C GLN A 1 -6.70 -4.41 22.60
N GLU A 2 -7.60 -3.76 23.35
CA GLU A 2 -8.80 -3.13 22.77
C GLU A 2 -8.49 -2.01 21.77
N ALA A 3 -7.62 -1.06 22.11
CA ALA A 3 -7.20 0.01 21.17
C ALA A 3 -6.61 -0.53 19.85
N TYR A 4 -5.95 -1.70 19.90
CA TYR A 4 -5.45 -2.36 18.68
C TYR A 4 -6.60 -2.90 17.83
N LYS A 5 -7.60 -3.55 18.43
CA LYS A 5 -8.74 -4.11 17.69
C LYS A 5 -9.57 -3.01 17.02
N GLU A 6 -9.77 -1.89 17.71
CA GLU A 6 -10.46 -0.72 17.18
C GLU A 6 -9.73 -0.17 15.94
N ALA A 7 -8.45 0.20 16.08
CA ALA A 7 -7.64 0.70 14.97
C ALA A 7 -7.52 -0.31 13.81
N PHE A 8 -7.44 -1.60 14.11
CA PHE A 8 -7.43 -2.67 13.11
C PHE A 8 -8.75 -2.71 12.33
N GLY A 9 -9.89 -2.64 13.02
CA GLY A 9 -11.21 -2.60 12.39
C GLY A 9 -11.39 -1.38 11.50
N GLU A 10 -11.08 -0.19 12.01
CA GLU A 10 -11.16 1.07 11.26
C GLU A 10 -10.28 1.07 10.01
N LEU A 11 -9.04 0.57 10.13
CA LEU A 11 -8.11 0.47 9.00
C LEU A 11 -8.70 -0.37 7.87
N PHE A 12 -9.20 -1.57 8.16
CA PHE A 12 -9.71 -2.45 7.13
C PHE A 12 -11.07 -2.00 6.58
N GLN A 13 -11.91 -1.36 7.40
CA GLN A 13 -13.11 -0.69 6.91
C GLN A 13 -12.77 0.43 5.91
N ALA A 14 -11.74 1.23 6.19
CA ALA A 14 -11.27 2.27 5.29
C ALA A 14 -10.66 1.70 3.99
N LEU A 15 -9.84 0.65 4.08
CA LEU A 15 -9.28 -0.02 2.91
C LEU A 15 -10.39 -0.62 2.03
N ASP A 16 -11.42 -1.24 2.63
CA ASP A 16 -12.56 -1.79 1.89
C ASP A 16 -13.38 -0.69 1.19
N ALA A 17 -13.58 0.45 1.85
CA ALA A 17 -14.24 1.60 1.23
C ALA A 17 -13.44 2.20 0.05
N ILE A 18 -12.10 2.24 0.17
CA ILE A 18 -11.23 2.71 -0.92
C ILE A 18 -11.19 1.69 -2.06
N GLU A 19 -11.12 0.39 -1.77
CA GLU A 19 -11.20 -0.69 -2.75
C GLU A 19 -12.48 -0.55 -3.59
N GLU A 20 -13.63 -0.39 -2.94
CA GLU A 20 -14.93 -0.22 -3.59
C GLU A 20 -15.07 1.14 -4.31
N ARG A 21 -14.32 2.15 -3.90
CA ARG A 21 -14.23 3.40 -4.67
C ARG A 21 -13.42 3.19 -5.95
N LEU A 22 -12.26 2.57 -5.83
CA LEU A 22 -11.33 2.32 -6.93
C LEU A 22 -11.83 1.25 -7.91
N SER A 23 -12.85 0.47 -7.54
CA SER A 23 -13.55 -0.43 -8.48
C SER A 23 -14.30 0.31 -9.59
N ARG A 24 -14.66 1.58 -9.36
CA ARG A 24 -15.50 2.39 -10.28
C ARG A 24 -14.76 3.53 -10.96
N GLN A 25 -13.60 3.93 -10.47
CA GLN A 25 -12.82 5.06 -11.00
C GLN A 25 -11.32 4.80 -10.87
N ARG A 26 -10.52 5.45 -11.72
CA ARG A 26 -9.07 5.20 -11.81
C ARG A 26 -8.30 5.67 -10.58
N TYR A 27 -8.62 6.84 -10.05
CA TYR A 27 -7.94 7.47 -8.91
C TYR A 27 -8.94 7.92 -7.83
N LEU A 28 -8.46 8.41 -6.69
CA LEU A 28 -9.31 8.74 -5.54
C LEU A 28 -10.32 9.86 -5.82
N ALA A 29 -9.96 10.80 -6.67
CA ALA A 29 -10.77 11.96 -7.04
C ALA A 29 -11.25 11.92 -8.52
N GLY A 30 -11.28 10.74 -9.14
CA GLY A 30 -11.82 10.55 -10.49
C GLY A 30 -10.78 10.08 -11.51
N GLU A 31 -10.65 10.79 -12.63
CA GLU A 31 -9.86 10.35 -13.81
C GLU A 31 -8.39 10.80 -13.77
N HIS A 32 -8.06 11.80 -12.97
CA HIS A 32 -6.70 12.36 -12.85
C HIS A 32 -6.11 12.09 -11.48
N ILE A 33 -4.78 11.97 -11.43
CA ILE A 33 -4.02 11.88 -10.19
C ILE A 33 -4.12 13.22 -9.46
N THR A 34 -4.33 13.15 -8.15
CA THR A 34 -4.38 14.30 -7.25
C THR A 34 -3.46 14.10 -6.06
N GLU A 35 -3.33 15.12 -5.20
CA GLU A 35 -2.56 15.00 -3.95
C GLU A 35 -3.07 13.85 -3.05
N ALA A 36 -4.38 13.58 -3.07
CA ALA A 36 -4.96 12.49 -2.29
C ALA A 36 -4.29 11.13 -2.64
N ASP A 37 -3.98 10.92 -3.92
CA ASP A 37 -3.39 9.68 -4.39
C ASP A 37 -1.96 9.50 -3.88
N TRP A 38 -1.18 10.59 -3.86
CA TRP A 38 0.19 10.56 -3.35
C TRP A 38 0.24 10.35 -1.83
N ARG A 39 -0.70 10.93 -1.09
CA ARG A 39 -0.84 10.69 0.36
C ARG A 39 -1.16 9.21 0.66
N LEU A 40 -2.03 8.59 -0.15
CA LEU A 40 -2.36 7.17 0.00
C LEU A 40 -1.20 6.26 -0.45
N PHE A 41 -0.56 6.58 -1.58
CA PHE A 41 0.54 5.81 -2.17
C PHE A 41 1.64 5.49 -1.17
N THR A 42 2.07 6.51 -0.39
CA THR A 42 3.15 6.33 0.58
C THR A 42 2.81 5.31 1.66
N THR A 43 1.53 5.14 1.98
CA THR A 43 1.06 4.13 2.92
C THR A 43 1.01 2.76 2.25
N LEU A 44 0.40 2.65 1.07
CA LEU A 44 0.21 1.39 0.36
C LEU A 44 1.54 0.70 0.02
N VAL A 45 2.53 1.45 -0.48
CA VAL A 45 3.84 0.90 -0.89
C VAL A 45 4.65 0.32 0.29
N ARG A 46 4.29 0.68 1.53
CA ARG A 46 4.93 0.19 2.77
C ARG A 46 4.10 -0.90 3.46
N PHE A 47 2.87 -1.12 3.02
CA PHE A 47 1.91 -1.94 3.75
C PHE A 47 2.33 -3.40 3.81
N ASP A 48 2.50 -4.05 2.66
CA ASP A 48 2.89 -5.46 2.56
C ASP A 48 4.29 -5.75 3.14
N PRO A 49 5.34 -4.95 2.86
CA PRO A 49 6.68 -5.22 3.37
C PRO A 49 6.88 -4.88 4.85
N VAL A 50 5.99 -4.09 5.46
CA VAL A 50 6.16 -3.62 6.84
C VAL A 50 4.87 -3.75 7.65
N TYR A 51 3.80 -3.02 7.30
CA TYR A 51 2.66 -2.83 8.20
C TYR A 51 1.91 -4.12 8.50
N VAL A 52 1.81 -5.04 7.52
CA VAL A 52 1.22 -6.36 7.71
C VAL A 52 1.87 -7.09 8.89
N GLY A 53 3.20 -7.18 8.91
CA GLY A 53 3.92 -7.87 9.98
C GLY A 53 4.20 -6.98 11.19
N HIS A 54 4.96 -5.92 10.98
CA HIS A 54 5.51 -5.06 12.04
C HIS A 54 4.42 -4.40 12.88
N PHE A 55 3.37 -3.90 12.23
CA PHE A 55 2.23 -3.26 12.91
C PHE A 55 1.03 -4.18 13.08
N LYS A 56 1.15 -5.45 12.66
CA LYS A 56 0.09 -6.47 12.77
C LYS A 56 -1.17 -6.09 11.99
N CYS A 57 -1.05 -5.30 10.93
CA CYS A 57 -2.15 -4.96 10.02
C CYS A 57 -2.40 -6.12 9.05
N ASN A 58 -2.74 -7.31 9.57
CA ASN A 58 -2.63 -8.58 8.84
C ASN A 58 -3.95 -9.26 8.48
N LEU A 59 -5.07 -8.55 8.34
CA LEU A 59 -6.30 -9.16 7.82
C LEU A 59 -6.11 -9.59 6.36
N ARG A 60 -5.57 -8.69 5.53
CA ARG A 60 -5.27 -8.86 4.10
C ARG A 60 -4.06 -8.01 3.72
N ARG A 61 -3.30 -8.44 2.72
CA ARG A 61 -2.25 -7.63 2.08
C ARG A 61 -2.89 -6.72 1.04
N ILE A 62 -2.21 -5.64 0.66
CA ILE A 62 -2.59 -4.82 -0.51
C ILE A 62 -2.59 -5.68 -1.77
N ALA A 63 -1.67 -6.64 -1.89
CA ALA A 63 -1.67 -7.61 -2.98
C ALA A 63 -2.98 -8.42 -3.11
N ASP A 64 -3.74 -8.60 -2.02
CA ASP A 64 -4.99 -9.37 -2.01
C ASP A 64 -6.22 -8.50 -2.38
N TYR A 65 -6.04 -7.19 -2.55
CA TYR A 65 -7.06 -6.25 -2.99
C TYR A 65 -6.89 -5.93 -4.49
N PRO A 66 -7.80 -6.37 -5.38
CA PRO A 66 -7.57 -6.24 -6.82
C PRO A 66 -7.49 -4.78 -7.27
N ASN A 67 -8.34 -3.86 -6.79
CA ASN A 67 -8.28 -2.47 -7.21
C ASN A 67 -7.13 -1.72 -6.57
N LEU A 68 -6.90 -1.85 -5.26
CA LEU A 68 -5.76 -1.24 -4.56
C LEU A 68 -4.41 -1.72 -5.09
N SER A 69 -4.25 -3.02 -5.37
CA SER A 69 -3.02 -3.58 -5.95
C SER A 69 -2.74 -3.02 -7.35
N ASN A 70 -3.74 -2.97 -8.22
CA ASN A 70 -3.60 -2.37 -9.55
C ASN A 70 -3.38 -0.85 -9.47
N TYR A 71 -4.02 -0.16 -8.52
CA TYR A 71 -3.86 1.27 -8.27
C TYR A 71 -2.45 1.62 -7.77
N LEU A 72 -1.91 0.85 -6.82
CA LEU A 72 -0.54 1.01 -6.33
C LEU A 72 0.47 0.86 -7.48
N ARG A 73 0.28 -0.14 -8.35
CA ARG A 73 1.13 -0.38 -9.52
C ARG A 73 1.03 0.74 -10.57
N ASP A 74 -0.18 1.26 -10.83
CA ASP A 74 -0.39 2.42 -11.72
C ASP A 74 0.37 3.65 -11.24
N LEU A 75 0.31 3.96 -9.93
CA LEU A 75 1.07 5.07 -9.35
C LEU A 75 2.59 4.81 -9.32
N TYR A 76 3.01 3.59 -8.99
CA TYR A 76 4.43 3.22 -8.96
C TYR A 76 5.10 3.35 -10.34
N GLN A 77 4.35 3.11 -11.41
CA GLN A 77 4.81 3.15 -12.80
C GLN A 77 4.73 4.56 -13.43
N VAL A 78 4.25 5.58 -12.70
CA VAL A 78 4.37 6.98 -13.13
C VAL A 78 5.86 7.35 -13.26
N PRO A 79 6.28 8.00 -14.37
CA PRO A 79 7.68 8.34 -14.59
C PRO A 79 8.32 9.05 -13.39
N GLY A 80 9.45 8.52 -12.92
CA GLY A 80 10.21 9.05 -11.78
C GLY A 80 9.76 8.56 -10.40
N VAL A 81 8.56 8.00 -10.25
CA VAL A 81 8.04 7.61 -8.92
C VAL A 81 8.76 6.40 -8.34
N SER A 82 9.01 5.37 -9.14
CA SER A 82 9.74 4.16 -8.67
C SER A 82 11.12 4.49 -8.10
N GLY A 83 11.82 5.49 -8.65
CA GLY A 83 13.12 5.97 -8.16
C GLY A 83 13.07 6.61 -6.77
N THR A 84 11.88 6.98 -6.27
CA THR A 84 11.67 7.52 -4.92
C THR A 84 11.47 6.44 -3.85
N VAL A 85 11.30 5.18 -4.25
CA VAL A 85 10.98 4.07 -3.35
C VAL A 85 12.21 3.19 -3.12
N ASN A 86 12.72 3.19 -1.89
CA ASN A 86 13.79 2.29 -1.47
C ASN A 86 13.27 1.32 -0.40
N LEU A 87 12.88 0.11 -0.83
CA LEU A 87 12.32 -0.92 0.06
C LEU A 87 13.32 -1.40 1.12
N HIS A 88 14.61 -1.40 0.81
CA HIS A 88 15.65 -1.72 1.79
C HIS A 88 15.65 -0.71 2.93
N HIS A 89 15.68 0.60 2.63
CA HIS A 89 15.63 1.67 3.62
C HIS A 89 14.32 1.64 4.43
N ILE A 90 13.19 1.43 3.75
CA ILE A 90 11.88 1.30 4.41
C ILE A 90 11.93 0.18 5.45
N LYS A 91 12.28 -1.05 5.06
CA LYS A 91 12.28 -2.19 5.98
C LYS A 91 13.32 -2.03 7.10
N ALA A 92 14.54 -1.62 6.76
CA ALA A 92 15.60 -1.41 7.74
C ALA A 92 15.20 -0.38 8.81
N HIS A 93 14.55 0.72 8.41
CA HIS A 93 14.09 1.73 9.34
C HIS A 93 13.05 1.16 10.33
N TYR A 94 11.95 0.59 9.84
CA TYR A 94 10.87 0.13 10.72
C TYR A 94 11.31 -1.02 11.64
N TYR A 95 11.91 -2.06 11.07
CA TYR A 95 12.29 -3.25 11.83
C TYR A 95 13.51 -3.01 12.75
N GLY A 96 14.42 -2.11 12.37
CA GLY A 96 15.64 -1.82 13.15
C GLY A 96 15.47 -0.72 14.22
N SER A 97 14.61 0.27 13.98
CA SER A 97 14.50 1.45 14.88
C SER A 97 13.46 1.24 15.99
N HIS A 98 12.39 0.46 15.76
CA HIS A 98 11.30 0.29 16.72
C HIS A 98 11.56 -0.87 17.69
N LYS A 99 12.60 -0.75 18.53
CA LYS A 99 12.99 -1.81 19.48
C LYS A 99 11.92 -2.19 20.51
N SER A 100 10.97 -1.31 20.80
CA SER A 100 9.82 -1.62 21.66
C SER A 100 8.83 -2.60 21.02
N ILE A 101 8.78 -2.64 19.68
CA ILE A 101 7.90 -3.52 18.90
C ILE A 101 8.67 -4.75 18.42
N ASN A 102 9.91 -4.57 17.95
CA ASN A 102 10.79 -5.62 17.45
C ASN A 102 12.15 -5.59 18.18
N PRO A 103 12.27 -6.21 19.38
CA PRO A 103 13.49 -6.16 20.18
C PRO A 103 14.71 -6.80 19.51
N THR A 104 14.49 -7.78 18.61
CA THR A 104 15.58 -8.49 17.92
C THR A 104 16.20 -7.66 16.79
N GLY A 105 15.49 -6.65 16.29
CA GLY A 105 15.93 -5.86 15.13
C GLY A 105 15.98 -6.64 13.80
N ILE A 106 15.52 -7.90 13.78
CA ILE A 106 15.56 -8.73 12.57
C ILE A 106 14.66 -8.11 11.51
N VAL A 107 15.20 -7.92 10.31
CA VAL A 107 14.49 -7.47 9.12
C VAL A 107 14.04 -8.71 8.33
N PRO A 108 12.73 -8.94 8.13
CA PRO A 108 12.24 -10.07 7.35
C PRO A 108 12.75 -10.04 5.91
N VAL A 109 13.04 -11.21 5.32
CA VAL A 109 13.49 -11.30 3.92
C VAL A 109 12.36 -10.99 2.95
N GLY A 110 11.19 -11.60 3.15
CA GLY A 110 9.99 -11.34 2.34
C GLY A 110 9.29 -10.01 2.64
N PRO A 111 8.11 -9.78 2.04
CA PRO A 111 7.52 -10.57 0.96
C PRO A 111 8.23 -10.36 -0.38
N GLU A 112 8.02 -11.27 -1.32
CA GLU A 112 8.33 -11.04 -2.73
C GLU A 112 7.33 -10.02 -3.30
N LEU A 113 7.84 -8.99 -3.98
CA LEU A 113 7.04 -7.87 -4.47
C LEU A 113 7.48 -7.50 -5.89
N ASP A 114 6.50 -7.32 -6.77
CA ASP A 114 6.70 -6.73 -8.09
C ASP A 114 5.70 -5.60 -8.33
N TYR A 115 6.09 -4.38 -7.97
CA TYR A 115 5.28 -3.19 -8.24
C TYR A 115 5.41 -2.70 -9.69
N ALA A 116 6.33 -3.25 -10.48
CA ALA A 116 6.47 -2.97 -11.90
C ALA A 116 5.59 -3.89 -12.77
N ALA A 117 4.99 -4.94 -12.20
CA ALA A 117 4.06 -5.82 -12.91
C ALA A 117 2.91 -5.04 -13.59
N PRO A 118 2.44 -5.47 -14.78
CA PRO A 118 1.36 -4.79 -15.49
C PRO A 118 0.08 -4.64 -14.65
N HIS A 119 -0.54 -3.47 -14.70
CA HIS A 119 -1.82 -3.18 -14.05
C HIS A 119 -2.95 -2.98 -15.07
N ASP A 120 -4.20 -3.19 -14.66
CA ASP A 120 -5.37 -3.11 -15.53
C ASP A 120 -6.10 -1.75 -15.50
N ARG A 121 -5.57 -0.77 -14.75
CA ARG A 121 -6.21 0.55 -14.52
C ARG A 121 -6.50 1.37 -15.78
N ALA A 122 -5.92 1.01 -16.92
CA ALA A 122 -6.24 1.60 -18.22
C ALA A 122 -7.70 1.37 -18.64
N ARG A 123 -8.39 0.37 -18.09
CA ARG A 123 -9.83 0.08 -18.36
C ARG A 123 -10.78 1.24 -18.05
N PHE A 124 -10.33 2.22 -17.25
CA PHE A 124 -11.11 3.41 -16.89
C PHE A 124 -10.88 4.61 -17.82
N ARG A 125 -10.00 4.50 -18.82
CA ARG A 125 -9.84 5.56 -19.83
C ARG A 125 -11.10 5.58 -20.70
N LYS A 126 -11.74 6.75 -20.83
CA LYS A 126 -12.77 6.94 -21.85
C LYS A 126 -12.13 6.78 -23.23
N ALA A 127 -12.82 6.10 -24.14
CA ALA A 127 -12.45 6.09 -25.54
C ALA A 127 -12.37 7.54 -26.05
N ALA A 128 -11.28 7.87 -26.73
CA ALA A 128 -11.07 9.17 -27.35
C ALA A 128 -12.01 9.38 -28.54
#